data_AF-A0A0P9UL49-F1
#
_entry.id   AF-A0A0P9UL49-F1
#
_cell.length_a   1.000
_cell.length_b   1.000
_cell.length_c   1.000
_cell.angle_alpha   90.00
_cell.angle_beta   90.00
_cell.angle_gamma   90.00
#
_symmetry.space_group_name_H-M   'P 1'
#
loop_
_entity.id
_entity.type
_entity.pdbx_description
1 polymer ?
#
loop_
_entity_poly.entity_id
_entity_poly.type
_entity_poly.pdbx_seq_one_letter_code
_entity_poly.pdbx_strand_id
1 'polypeptide(L)'
;MATANKNLKATWVATVTNLDWPSVSSVAITDEAARVSKQKEELTGILDEIVAMKMNAVIFQVVPCADAFYASDLLPWSKYLTGTLGKNPGFDPLAYAIEQAHARNIELHAWVNPYRVSMNASDATIEELNNSSSDSPASVFKTHPEWTGTAANRFVLNPGIPEVQTWVSSIVEEIVTKYDVDAIQFDDYFYNETASSLLQDDAT
;
A
#
# COMPACT_ATOMS: atom_id res chain seq x y z
N MET A 1 3.83 -36.15 2.63
CA MET A 1 3.70 -34.69 2.69
C MET A 1 4.95 -34.16 3.36
N ALA A 2 5.77 -33.38 2.64
CA ALA A 2 6.91 -32.72 3.27
C ALA A 2 6.37 -31.72 4.30
N THR A 3 6.79 -31.83 5.55
CA THR A 3 6.51 -30.84 6.59
C THR A 3 6.92 -29.47 6.07
N ALA A 4 5.95 -28.56 5.96
CA ALA A 4 6.20 -27.16 5.65
C ALA A 4 7.33 -26.64 6.55
N ASN A 5 8.31 -25.97 5.94
CA ASN A 5 9.43 -25.40 6.66
C ASN A 5 8.88 -24.30 7.59
N LYS A 6 8.88 -24.56 8.91
CA LYS A 6 8.22 -23.71 9.93
C LYS A 6 8.90 -22.36 10.16
N ASN A 7 10.10 -22.14 9.63
CA ASN A 7 10.81 -20.87 9.82
C ASN A 7 10.41 -19.90 8.71
N LEU A 8 9.98 -18.69 9.09
CA LEU A 8 9.69 -17.62 8.15
C LEU A 8 10.97 -17.22 7.40
N LYS A 9 10.88 -17.17 6.07
CA LYS A 9 11.88 -16.67 5.14
C LYS A 9 11.17 -15.75 4.16
N ALA A 10 11.07 -14.49 4.55
CA ALA A 10 10.34 -13.49 3.80
C ALA A 10 11.28 -12.45 3.20
N THR A 11 10.78 -11.78 2.16
CA THR A 11 11.30 -10.49 1.72
C THR A 11 10.17 -9.48 1.65
N TRP A 12 10.52 -8.21 1.84
CA TRP A 12 9.61 -7.10 1.58
C TRP A 12 9.60 -6.77 0.09
N VAL A 13 8.44 -6.34 -0.40
CA VAL A 13 8.25 -5.74 -1.72
C VAL A 13 7.52 -4.43 -1.48
N ALA A 14 8.27 -3.33 -1.50
CA ALA A 14 7.78 -1.99 -1.26
C ALA A 14 7.21 -1.37 -2.54
N THR A 15 6.03 -0.76 -2.39
CA THR A 15 5.32 -0.08 -3.46
C THR A 15 5.42 1.43 -3.39
N VAL A 16 5.66 1.96 -2.18
CA VAL A 16 5.92 3.37 -1.96
C VAL A 16 7.11 3.82 -2.81
N THR A 17 6.95 4.95 -3.50
CA THR A 17 7.96 5.51 -4.43
C THR A 17 8.38 4.58 -5.58
N ASN A 18 7.60 3.53 -5.88
CA ASN A 18 7.95 2.52 -6.87
C ASN A 18 9.31 1.85 -6.58
N LEU A 19 9.61 1.62 -5.29
CA LEU A 19 10.94 1.16 -4.85
C LEU A 19 11.27 -0.23 -5.39
N ASP A 20 10.38 -1.21 -5.17
CA ASP A 20 10.55 -2.57 -5.69
C ASP A 20 9.56 -2.86 -6.81
N TRP A 21 8.30 -2.46 -6.66
CA TRP A 21 7.25 -2.71 -7.65
C TRP A 21 6.07 -1.71 -7.57
N PRO A 22 5.41 -1.35 -8.69
CA PRO A 22 5.82 -1.61 -10.07
C PRO A 22 6.92 -0.66 -10.50
N SER A 23 7.65 -0.97 -11.58
CA SER A 23 8.71 -0.09 -12.06
C SER A 23 8.16 1.25 -12.56
N VAL A 24 8.90 2.35 -12.37
CA VAL A 24 8.54 3.67 -12.93
C VAL A 24 8.36 3.62 -14.45
N SER A 25 9.15 2.77 -15.14
CA SER A 25 9.00 2.54 -16.57
C SER A 25 7.66 1.92 -16.96
N SER A 26 7.13 1.00 -16.13
CA SER A 26 5.80 0.43 -16.39
C SER A 26 4.71 1.47 -16.17
N VAL A 27 4.82 2.30 -15.13
CA VAL A 27 3.85 3.37 -14.81
C VAL A 27 3.77 4.40 -15.95
N ALA A 28 4.89 4.68 -16.62
CA ALA A 28 4.94 5.61 -17.75
C ALA A 28 4.27 5.09 -19.04
N ILE A 29 3.83 3.83 -19.09
CA ILE A 29 3.13 3.25 -20.24
C ILE A 29 1.69 3.79 -20.27
N THR A 30 1.35 4.50 -21.36
CA THR A 30 0.03 5.13 -21.54
C THR A 30 -1.06 4.14 -21.95
N ASP A 31 -0.71 3.10 -22.71
CA ASP A 31 -1.63 2.01 -23.05
C ASP A 31 -1.90 1.14 -21.82
N GLU A 32 -3.16 1.08 -21.39
CA GLU A 32 -3.55 0.38 -20.17
C GLU A 32 -3.24 -1.12 -20.24
N ALA A 33 -3.57 -1.78 -21.35
CA ALA A 33 -3.34 -3.21 -21.51
C ALA A 33 -1.83 -3.54 -21.44
N ALA A 34 -0.99 -2.74 -22.10
CA ALA A 34 0.46 -2.89 -22.04
C ALA A 34 1.02 -2.61 -20.65
N ARG A 35 0.55 -1.56 -19.95
CA ARG A 35 0.94 -1.26 -18.57
C ARG A 35 0.60 -2.42 -17.64
N VAL A 36 -0.66 -2.87 -17.65
CA VAL A 36 -1.14 -3.97 -16.82
C VAL A 36 -0.35 -5.24 -17.11
N SER A 37 -0.12 -5.57 -18.38
CA SER A 37 0.69 -6.73 -18.77
C SER A 37 2.11 -6.62 -18.22
N LYS A 38 2.75 -5.45 -18.31
CA LYS A 38 4.12 -5.26 -17.82
C LYS A 38 4.21 -5.33 -16.30
N GLN A 39 3.27 -4.72 -15.59
CA GLN A 39 3.21 -4.76 -14.13
C GLN A 39 2.99 -6.19 -13.61
N LYS A 40 2.12 -6.97 -14.27
CA LYS A 40 1.91 -8.39 -13.95
C LYS A 40 3.15 -9.24 -14.21
N GLU A 41 3.83 -9.01 -15.33
CA GLU A 41 5.11 -9.67 -15.67
C GLU A 41 6.17 -9.39 -14.59
N GLU A 42 6.33 -8.11 -14.19
CA GLU A 42 7.28 -7.70 -13.15
C GLU A 42 6.95 -8.34 -11.79
N LEU A 43 5.68 -8.35 -11.38
CA LEU A 43 5.27 -8.95 -10.10
C LEU A 43 5.51 -10.47 -10.09
N THR A 44 5.22 -11.13 -11.20
CA THR A 44 5.47 -12.57 -11.37
C THR A 44 6.96 -12.87 -11.31
N GLY A 45 7.79 -12.04 -11.95
CA GLY A 45 9.25 -12.16 -11.91
C GLY A 45 9.81 -12.05 -10.48
N ILE A 46 9.31 -11.10 -9.69
CA ILE A 46 9.68 -10.97 -8.27
C ILE A 46 9.34 -12.25 -7.50
N LEU A 47 8.15 -12.81 -7.69
CA LEU A 47 7.75 -14.06 -7.03
C LEU A 47 8.60 -15.26 -7.48
N ASP A 48 8.98 -15.33 -8.75
CA ASP A 48 9.90 -16.35 -9.27
C ASP A 48 11.29 -16.25 -8.61
N GLU A 49 11.79 -15.03 -8.39
CA GLU A 49 13.05 -14.80 -7.67
C GLU A 49 12.96 -15.22 -6.19
N ILE A 50 11.85 -14.92 -5.51
CA ILE A 50 11.58 -15.36 -4.12
C ILE A 50 11.66 -16.89 -4.02
N VAL A 51 11.04 -17.61 -4.97
CA VAL A 51 11.14 -19.07 -5.04
C VAL A 51 12.58 -19.53 -5.29
N ALA A 52 13.31 -18.88 -6.20
CA ALA A 52 14.70 -19.21 -6.50
C ALA A 52 15.62 -19.01 -5.27
N MET A 53 15.33 -18.00 -4.44
CA MET A 53 16.00 -17.75 -3.16
C MET A 53 15.57 -18.71 -2.03
N LYS A 54 14.64 -19.64 -2.30
CA LYS A 54 14.11 -20.62 -1.32
C LYS A 54 13.43 -19.95 -0.12
N MET A 55 12.83 -18.80 -0.36
CA MET A 55 11.93 -18.10 0.56
C MET A 55 10.54 -18.75 0.54
N ASN A 56 9.71 -18.46 1.53
CA ASN A 56 8.36 -19.03 1.69
C ASN A 56 7.26 -17.99 1.92
N ALA A 57 7.60 -16.70 2.01
CA ALA A 57 6.64 -15.62 2.16
C ALA A 57 7.10 -14.36 1.43
N VAL A 58 6.14 -13.52 1.06
CA VAL A 58 6.36 -12.15 0.59
C VAL A 58 5.56 -11.19 1.46
N ILE A 59 6.20 -10.11 1.91
CA ILE A 59 5.55 -9.01 2.62
C ILE A 59 5.30 -7.90 1.60
N PHE A 60 4.08 -7.84 1.08
CA PHE A 60 3.73 -7.01 -0.06
C PHE A 60 3.01 -5.73 0.38
N GLN A 61 3.55 -4.55 0.06
CA GLN A 61 2.98 -3.29 0.51
C GLN A 61 1.69 -2.95 -0.24
N VAL A 62 0.55 -3.19 0.41
CA VAL A 62 -0.78 -2.97 -0.18
C VAL A 62 -1.37 -1.60 0.14
N VAL A 63 -0.90 -0.96 1.23
CA VAL A 63 -1.29 0.40 1.63
C VAL A 63 -0.04 1.21 1.97
N PRO A 64 0.57 1.95 1.01
CA PRO A 64 1.77 2.74 1.27
C PRO A 64 1.50 4.13 1.85
N CYS A 65 0.49 4.85 1.36
CA CYS A 65 0.23 6.26 1.67
C CYS A 65 -1.29 6.57 1.74
N ALA A 66 -2.04 5.90 2.62
CA ALA A 66 -3.50 6.02 2.70
C ALA A 66 -4.19 5.87 1.33
N ASP A 67 -3.64 4.97 0.51
CA ASP A 67 -4.04 4.59 -0.83
C ASP A 67 -3.84 3.08 -1.02
N ALA A 68 -4.49 2.48 -2.01
CA ALA A 68 -4.61 1.03 -2.12
C ALA A 68 -4.00 0.45 -3.40
N PHE A 69 -3.37 -0.71 -3.23
CA PHE A 69 -2.97 -1.63 -4.29
C PHE A 69 -3.98 -2.77 -4.49
N TYR A 70 -5.24 -2.47 -4.22
CA TYR A 70 -6.37 -3.39 -4.32
C TYR A 70 -7.67 -2.60 -4.46
N ALA A 71 -8.76 -3.26 -4.89
CA ALA A 71 -10.05 -2.60 -5.06
C ALA A 71 -10.73 -2.30 -3.71
N SER A 72 -10.48 -1.11 -3.18
CA SER A 72 -11.01 -0.65 -1.89
C SER A 72 -12.28 0.21 -2.03
N ASP A 73 -13.19 0.04 -1.07
CA ASP A 73 -14.34 0.93 -0.85
C ASP A 73 -14.01 2.08 0.11
N LEU A 74 -12.82 2.06 0.72
CA LEU A 74 -12.36 3.04 1.72
C LEU A 74 -11.22 3.94 1.22
N LEU A 75 -10.37 3.41 0.32
CA LEU A 75 -9.12 4.04 -0.10
C LEU A 75 -9.12 4.35 -1.60
N PRO A 76 -8.51 5.48 -2.02
CA PRO A 76 -8.22 5.71 -3.43
C PRO A 76 -7.22 4.67 -3.96
N TRP A 77 -7.28 4.35 -5.25
CA TRP A 77 -6.18 3.64 -5.92
C TRP A 77 -4.85 4.38 -5.77
N SER A 78 -3.78 3.64 -5.53
CA SER A 78 -2.46 4.25 -5.37
C SER A 78 -1.96 4.89 -6.66
N LYS A 79 -1.41 6.10 -6.52
CA LYS A 79 -0.75 6.78 -7.63
C LYS A 79 0.46 6.02 -8.16
N TYR A 80 1.07 5.15 -7.36
CA TYR A 80 2.24 4.36 -7.76
C TYR A 80 1.90 3.30 -8.82
N LEU A 81 0.62 3.07 -9.14
CA LEU A 81 0.20 2.18 -10.22
C LEU A 81 0.08 2.88 -11.58
N THR A 82 -0.33 4.15 -11.60
CA THR A 82 -0.76 4.85 -12.84
C THR A 82 -0.16 6.25 -13.00
N GLY A 83 0.51 6.76 -11.97
CA GLY A 83 0.94 8.16 -11.87
C GLY A 83 -0.16 9.11 -11.40
N THR A 84 -1.39 8.64 -11.16
CA THR A 84 -2.53 9.48 -10.74
C THR A 84 -3.25 8.86 -9.54
N LEU A 85 -3.33 9.60 -8.45
CA LEU A 85 -4.05 9.16 -7.25
C LEU A 85 -5.54 8.94 -7.56
N GLY A 86 -6.08 7.81 -7.11
CA GLY A 86 -7.47 7.40 -7.29
C GLY A 86 -7.81 6.81 -8.65
N LYS A 87 -6.85 6.78 -9.61
CA LYS A 87 -7.11 6.27 -10.96
C LYS A 87 -7.08 4.74 -10.98
N ASN A 88 -8.16 4.12 -11.46
CA ASN A 88 -8.22 2.66 -11.60
C ASN A 88 -7.12 2.16 -12.55
N PRO A 89 -6.27 1.19 -12.13
CA PRO A 89 -5.14 0.73 -12.94
C PRO A 89 -5.52 -0.24 -14.06
N GLY A 90 -6.75 -0.76 -14.09
CA GLY A 90 -7.24 -1.76 -15.06
C GLY A 90 -7.16 -3.21 -14.56
N PHE A 91 -6.70 -3.45 -13.33
CA PHE A 91 -6.67 -4.76 -12.68
C PHE A 91 -6.61 -4.62 -11.15
N ASP A 92 -6.81 -5.71 -10.42
CA ASP A 92 -6.59 -5.76 -8.96
C ASP A 92 -5.20 -6.37 -8.66
N PRO A 93 -4.21 -5.56 -8.21
CA PRO A 93 -2.87 -6.05 -7.94
C PRO A 93 -2.77 -7.04 -6.79
N LEU A 94 -3.49 -6.82 -5.69
CA LEU A 94 -3.47 -7.72 -4.54
C LEU A 94 -4.08 -9.08 -4.90
N ALA A 95 -5.22 -9.10 -5.58
CA ALA A 95 -5.82 -10.36 -6.04
C ALA A 95 -4.83 -11.15 -6.94
N TYR A 96 -4.17 -10.45 -7.87
CA TYR A 96 -3.19 -11.08 -8.75
C TYR A 96 -1.95 -11.58 -7.99
N ALA A 97 -1.45 -10.79 -7.03
CA ALA A 97 -0.29 -11.16 -6.22
C ALA A 97 -0.57 -12.42 -5.38
N ILE A 98 -1.75 -12.51 -4.77
CA ILE A 98 -2.19 -13.68 -3.97
C ILE A 98 -2.25 -14.91 -4.86
N GLU A 99 -2.94 -14.84 -5.99
CA GLU A 99 -3.06 -15.96 -6.94
C GLU A 99 -1.68 -16.48 -7.35
N GLN A 100 -0.76 -15.57 -7.73
CA GLN A 100 0.57 -15.94 -8.19
C GLN A 100 1.49 -16.46 -7.06
N ALA A 101 1.37 -15.93 -5.85
CA ALA A 101 2.13 -16.37 -4.68
C ALA A 101 1.68 -17.76 -4.22
N HIS A 102 0.38 -17.97 -4.08
CA HIS A 102 -0.19 -19.25 -3.67
C HIS A 102 0.08 -20.36 -4.69
N ALA A 103 0.04 -20.06 -5.99
CA ALA A 103 0.44 -21.01 -7.04
C ALA A 103 1.90 -21.50 -6.91
N ARG A 104 2.75 -20.75 -6.20
CA ARG A 104 4.16 -21.05 -5.91
C ARG A 104 4.38 -21.55 -4.48
N ASN A 105 3.31 -21.73 -3.70
CA ASN A 105 3.38 -22.06 -2.28
C ASN A 105 4.19 -21.01 -1.48
N ILE A 106 3.99 -19.74 -1.80
CA ILE A 106 4.49 -18.56 -1.09
C ILE A 106 3.32 -17.94 -0.33
N GLU A 107 3.48 -17.72 0.97
CA GLU A 107 2.52 -16.93 1.76
C GLU A 107 2.57 -15.46 1.33
N LEU A 108 1.42 -14.79 1.26
CA LEU A 108 1.35 -13.35 1.03
C LEU A 108 0.89 -12.64 2.31
N HIS A 109 1.80 -11.85 2.87
CA HIS A 109 1.54 -11.01 4.04
C HIS A 109 1.25 -9.59 3.51
N ALA A 110 0.03 -9.11 3.70
CA ALA A 110 -0.38 -7.78 3.27
C ALA A 110 0.21 -6.72 4.22
N TRP A 111 1.11 -5.89 3.69
CA TRP A 111 1.76 -4.82 4.44
C TRP A 111 1.00 -3.50 4.31
N VAL A 112 0.61 -2.97 5.46
CA VAL A 112 -0.15 -1.73 5.62
C VAL A 112 0.70 -0.72 6.41
N ASN A 113 0.89 0.47 5.83
CA ASN A 113 1.29 1.64 6.60
C ASN A 113 0.02 2.29 7.17
N PRO A 114 -0.14 2.37 8.51
CA PRO A 114 -1.42 2.75 9.10
C PRO A 114 -1.72 4.25 9.04
N TYR A 115 -0.70 5.12 9.04
CA TYR A 115 -0.92 6.56 9.28
C TYR A 115 -0.35 7.48 8.21
N ARG A 116 0.54 7.01 7.32
CA ARG A 116 1.09 7.86 6.27
C ARG A 116 0.03 8.23 5.24
N VAL A 117 -0.07 9.51 4.91
CA VAL A 117 -0.94 10.03 3.84
C VAL A 117 -0.12 10.48 2.63
N SER A 118 1.11 10.96 2.84
CA SER A 118 1.99 11.37 1.74
C SER A 118 3.47 11.21 2.05
N MET A 119 4.31 11.28 1.02
CA MET A 119 5.77 11.29 1.16
C MET A 119 6.38 12.70 1.21
N ASN A 120 5.57 13.74 0.98
CA ASN A 120 5.96 15.14 1.16
C ASN A 120 4.73 16.04 1.43
N ALA A 121 4.93 17.26 1.94
CA ALA A 121 3.87 18.23 2.24
C ALA A 121 3.89 19.47 1.31
N SER A 122 4.20 19.28 0.02
CA SER A 122 4.22 20.38 -0.97
C SER A 122 2.82 20.79 -1.44
N ASP A 123 2.69 22.00 -2.00
CA ASP A 123 1.45 22.50 -2.61
C ASP A 123 0.91 21.56 -3.70
N ALA A 124 1.80 20.97 -4.52
CA ALA A 124 1.42 19.99 -5.54
C ALA A 124 0.83 18.71 -4.92
N THR A 125 1.32 18.30 -3.75
CA THR A 125 0.76 17.14 -3.03
C THR A 125 -0.59 17.48 -2.39
N ILE A 126 -0.76 18.69 -1.87
CA ILE A 126 -2.06 19.18 -1.40
C ILE A 126 -3.08 19.19 -2.55
N GLU A 127 -2.67 19.65 -3.73
CA GLU A 127 -3.53 19.66 -4.92
C GLU A 127 -3.91 18.25 -5.36
N GLU A 128 -2.95 17.32 -5.43
CA GLU A 128 -3.20 15.91 -5.76
C GLU A 128 -4.18 15.25 -4.79
N LEU A 129 -3.96 15.40 -3.48
CA LEU A 129 -4.81 14.80 -2.44
C LEU A 129 -6.24 15.35 -2.48
N ASN A 130 -6.42 16.65 -2.76
CA ASN A 130 -7.73 17.28 -2.90
C ASN A 130 -8.46 16.92 -4.20
N ASN A 131 -7.72 16.48 -5.23
CA ASN A 131 -8.23 16.25 -6.58
C ASN A 131 -7.96 14.83 -7.08
N SER A 132 -7.99 13.82 -6.18
CA SER A 132 -7.92 12.41 -6.57
C SER A 132 -9.00 12.07 -7.61
N SER A 133 -8.66 11.18 -8.54
CA SER A 133 -9.59 10.71 -9.58
C SER A 133 -10.86 10.10 -8.95
N SER A 134 -11.98 10.30 -9.63
CA SER A 134 -13.30 9.79 -9.22
C SER A 134 -13.51 8.30 -9.51
N ASP A 135 -12.49 7.58 -10.00
CA ASP A 135 -12.59 6.13 -10.27
C ASP A 135 -12.59 5.30 -8.97
N SER A 136 -12.27 5.89 -7.82
CA SER A 136 -12.24 5.27 -6.49
C SER A 136 -12.58 6.32 -5.39
N PRO A 137 -12.73 5.91 -4.12
CA PRO A 137 -12.99 6.85 -3.02
C PRO A 137 -12.00 8.02 -2.98
N ALA A 138 -12.47 9.17 -2.48
CA ALA A 138 -11.62 10.34 -2.30
C ALA A 138 -10.54 10.10 -1.22
N SER A 139 -9.41 10.78 -1.34
CA SER A 139 -8.37 10.76 -0.30
C SER A 139 -8.92 11.16 1.08
N VAL A 140 -8.46 10.47 2.13
CA VAL A 140 -8.76 10.81 3.53
C VAL A 140 -8.36 12.25 3.88
N PHE A 141 -7.31 12.78 3.24
CA PHE A 141 -6.90 14.18 3.40
C PHE A 141 -7.99 15.18 3.01
N LYS A 142 -8.80 14.82 2.00
CA LYS A 142 -9.90 15.65 1.51
C LYS A 142 -11.16 15.49 2.35
N THR A 143 -11.49 14.25 2.72
CA THR A 143 -12.75 13.94 3.41
C THR A 143 -12.68 14.20 4.92
N HIS A 144 -11.48 14.09 5.50
CA HIS A 144 -11.20 14.28 6.92
C HIS A 144 -9.91 15.09 7.13
N PRO A 145 -9.85 16.36 6.68
CA PRO A 145 -8.68 17.20 6.89
C PRO A 145 -8.32 17.36 8.37
N GLU A 146 -9.31 17.30 9.27
CA GLU A 146 -9.15 17.36 10.72
C GLU A 146 -8.42 16.14 11.32
N TRP A 147 -8.33 15.03 10.57
CA TRP A 147 -7.55 13.87 11.00
C TRP A 147 -6.06 13.97 10.68
N THR A 148 -5.67 14.96 9.87
CA THR A 148 -4.32 15.05 9.30
C THR A 148 -3.44 16.05 10.04
N GLY A 149 -2.16 15.70 10.16
CA GLY A 149 -1.09 16.56 10.64
C GLY A 149 0.15 16.44 9.76
N THR A 150 1.21 17.18 10.11
CA THR A 150 2.48 17.16 9.38
C THR A 150 3.60 16.68 10.28
N ALA A 151 4.27 15.60 9.90
CA ALA A 151 5.47 15.10 10.56
C ALA A 151 6.56 14.81 9.52
N ALA A 152 7.81 15.20 9.80
CA ALA A 152 8.96 14.99 8.89
C ALA A 152 8.71 15.43 7.43
N ASN A 153 8.03 16.57 7.25
CA ASN A 153 7.61 17.10 5.94
C ASN A 153 6.66 16.17 5.17
N ARG A 154 5.87 15.34 5.84
CA ARG A 154 4.88 14.42 5.28
C ARG A 154 3.52 14.66 5.93
N PHE A 155 2.44 14.42 5.19
CA PHE A 155 1.11 14.33 5.81
C PHE A 155 0.93 12.96 6.44
N VAL A 156 0.44 12.94 7.67
CA VAL A 156 0.14 11.74 8.45
C VAL A 156 -1.19 11.90 9.17
N LEU A 157 -1.86 10.79 9.48
CA LEU A 157 -3.06 10.76 10.30
C LEU A 157 -2.68 10.85 11.79
N ASN A 158 -3.53 11.50 12.59
CA ASN A 158 -3.37 11.56 14.03
C ASN A 158 -3.94 10.30 14.71
N PRO A 159 -3.09 9.39 15.22
CA PRO A 159 -3.54 8.18 15.91
C PRO A 159 -4.21 8.45 17.27
N GLY A 160 -4.09 9.65 17.84
CA GLY A 160 -4.82 10.07 19.04
C GLY A 160 -6.32 10.22 18.83
N ILE A 161 -6.78 10.33 17.58
CA ILE A 161 -8.19 10.46 17.22
C ILE A 161 -8.83 9.06 17.14
N PRO A 162 -9.87 8.72 17.94
CA PRO A 162 -10.51 7.40 17.93
C PRO A 162 -11.10 7.00 16.55
N GLU A 163 -11.60 7.97 15.80
CA GLU A 163 -12.13 7.76 14.45
C GLU A 163 -11.04 7.32 13.47
N VAL A 164 -9.80 7.84 13.60
CA VAL A 164 -8.65 7.40 12.81
C VAL A 164 -8.32 5.94 13.11
N GLN A 165 -8.29 5.55 14.39
CA GLN A 165 -8.04 4.15 14.79
C GLN A 165 -9.11 3.21 14.23
N THR A 166 -10.37 3.64 14.25
CA THR A 166 -11.50 2.89 13.69
C THR A 166 -11.34 2.73 12.18
N TRP A 167 -11.03 3.81 11.46
CA TRP A 167 -10.84 3.78 10.02
C TRP A 167 -9.68 2.88 9.58
N VAL A 168 -8.53 2.95 10.27
CA VAL A 168 -7.40 2.03 10.03
C VAL A 168 -7.79 0.58 10.28
N SER A 169 -8.58 0.31 11.33
CA SER A 169 -9.08 -1.04 11.60
C SER A 169 -10.01 -1.54 10.51
N SER A 170 -10.86 -0.67 9.95
CA SER A 170 -11.76 -1.01 8.84
C SER A 170 -11.02 -1.33 7.53
N ILE A 171 -9.85 -0.72 7.30
CA ILE A 171 -8.98 -1.08 6.16
C ILE A 171 -8.46 -2.52 6.33
N VAL A 172 -8.00 -2.86 7.53
CA VAL A 172 -7.54 -4.23 7.83
C VAL A 172 -8.70 -5.22 7.69
N GLU A 173 -9.88 -4.88 8.21
CA GLU A 173 -11.10 -5.68 8.06
C GLU A 173 -11.47 -5.90 6.58
N GLU A 174 -11.41 -4.85 5.77
CA GLU A 174 -11.66 -4.95 4.33
C GLU A 174 -10.68 -5.92 3.65
N ILE A 175 -9.39 -5.83 3.95
CA ILE A 175 -8.38 -6.72 3.36
C ILE A 175 -8.67 -8.18 3.72
N VAL A 176 -8.84 -8.49 5.02
CA VAL A 176 -9.01 -9.88 5.47
C VAL A 176 -10.37 -10.49 5.11
N THR A 177 -11.36 -9.65 4.79
CA THR A 177 -12.68 -10.13 4.35
C THR A 177 -12.77 -10.33 2.84
N LYS A 178 -12.05 -9.52 2.05
CA LYS A 178 -12.08 -9.59 0.58
C LYS A 178 -10.99 -10.48 -0.02
N TYR A 179 -9.87 -10.69 0.68
CA TYR A 179 -8.68 -11.33 0.11
C TYR A 179 -8.15 -12.46 1.01
N ASP A 180 -7.68 -13.54 0.37
CA ASP A 180 -7.08 -14.71 1.02
C ASP A 180 -5.61 -14.44 1.38
N VAL A 181 -5.37 -13.46 2.25
CA VAL A 181 -4.04 -13.11 2.75
C VAL A 181 -3.65 -14.04 3.90
N ASP A 182 -2.36 -14.40 3.97
CA ASP A 182 -1.84 -15.28 5.02
C ASP A 182 -1.53 -14.53 6.32
N ALA A 183 -1.26 -13.22 6.23
CA ALA A 183 -1.05 -12.35 7.38
C ALA A 183 -1.25 -10.86 7.05
N ILE A 184 -1.36 -10.04 8.09
CA ILE A 184 -1.27 -8.57 8.04
C ILE A 184 0.04 -8.15 8.71
N GLN A 185 0.80 -7.27 8.05
CA GLN A 185 2.07 -6.75 8.56
C GLN A 185 2.01 -5.22 8.64
N PHE A 186 2.28 -4.65 9.81
CA PHE A 186 2.60 -3.21 9.93
C PHE A 186 4.12 -3.04 9.98
N ASP A 187 4.61 -1.94 9.42
CA ASP A 187 6.01 -1.54 9.52
C ASP A 187 6.25 -0.66 10.77
N ASP A 188 7.21 0.25 10.71
CA ASP A 188 7.75 1.01 11.84
C ASP A 188 7.24 2.46 11.96
N TYR A 189 6.31 2.88 11.09
CA TYR A 189 5.81 4.26 11.08
C TYR A 189 4.54 4.45 11.93
N PHE A 190 4.72 5.03 13.11
CA PHE A 190 3.64 5.36 14.06
C PHE A 190 3.58 6.88 14.30
N TYR A 191 3.82 7.33 15.55
CA TYR A 191 3.73 8.73 15.97
C TYR A 191 4.88 9.60 15.47
N ASN A 192 6.09 9.02 15.35
CA ASN A 192 7.32 9.74 15.08
C ASN A 192 8.04 9.10 13.89
N GLU A 193 8.06 9.77 12.75
CA GLU A 193 8.86 9.34 11.59
C GLU A 193 10.37 9.43 11.89
N THR A 194 10.77 10.36 12.76
CA THR A 194 12.10 10.46 13.39
C THR A 194 11.95 10.97 14.83
N ALA A 195 12.97 10.77 15.68
CA ALA A 195 12.99 11.27 17.06
C ALA A 195 12.79 12.80 17.19
N SER A 196 13.01 13.56 16.11
CA SER A 196 12.88 15.02 16.05
C SER A 196 11.61 15.50 15.35
N SER A 197 10.74 14.60 14.89
CA SER A 197 9.54 14.94 14.12
C SER A 197 8.27 14.46 14.84
N LEU A 198 7.96 15.11 15.97
CA LEU A 198 6.74 14.82 16.72
C LEU A 198 5.50 15.28 15.97
N LEU A 199 4.41 14.52 16.08
CA LEU A 199 3.12 14.83 15.47
C LEU A 199 2.32 15.94 16.19
N GLN A 200 2.83 16.52 17.28
CA GLN A 200 2.16 17.57 18.08
C GLN A 200 0.69 17.23 18.41
N ASP A 201 0.46 15.99 18.83
CA ASP A 201 -0.85 15.40 19.14
C ASP A 201 -1.25 15.51 20.63
N ASP A 202 -0.52 16.30 21.42
CA ASP A 202 -0.72 16.46 22.88
C ASP A 202 -2.13 16.92 23.30
N ALA A 203 -2.94 17.42 22.35
CA ALA A 203 -4.26 17.98 22.58
C ALA A 203 -5.43 17.02 22.29
N THR A 204 -5.15 15.81 21.80
CA THR A 204 -6.16 14.78 21.47
C THR A 204 -6.16 13.62 22.45
#